data_AF-A0A970K1T2-F1
#
_entry.id   AF-A0A970K1T2-F1
#
_cell.length_a   1.000
_cell.length_b   1.000
_cell.length_c   1.000
_cell.angle_alpha   90.00
_cell.angle_beta   90.00
_cell.angle_gamma   90.00
#
_symmetry.space_group_name_H-M   'P 1'
#
loop_
_entity.id
_entity.type
_entity.pdbx_description
1 polymer ?
#
loop_
_entity_poly.entity_id
_entity_poly.type
_entity_poly.pdbx_seq_one_letter_code
_entity_poly.pdbx_strand_id
1 'polypeptide(L)'
;MMNPEMKNRIDPHIYDQVTAAFVSEYGYPGPPPRQSIERYFAGEPIDRQGKIWKLHTNTFEKQTVAAGVRRHYTDRDLDLDQYILYSGLVQGLMLGYSLEALRFKTYCSGALFWMYNDCWGEVGWTIVDDYLRRKIAFYAVRRALMPRKLILRPDAGDGLIAVLGCNDTSQPITVELETGWVSLDGRERQAVALNVTLPPQARTVLTRITADRSATNGLYYAQPKPTYHGHDLLPAFFYAKPYRELALAKSPAAVVAEQDDGPDRLVTVRAETFTPGVWLEADADQDLSDNYFDLLPGEMRTVRISGGAGGCFPVRTTEVDPANG
;
A
#
# COMPACT_ATOMS: atom_id res chain seq x y z
N MET A 1 5.16 23.76 -0.29
CA MET A 1 6.03 23.79 -1.49
C MET A 1 6.66 22.42 -1.64
N MET A 2 6.72 21.84 -2.85
CA MET A 2 7.35 20.53 -3.05
C MET A 2 8.87 20.59 -2.91
N ASN A 3 9.49 19.52 -2.39
CA ASN A 3 10.94 19.39 -2.31
C ASN A 3 11.57 19.64 -3.70
N PRO A 4 12.62 20.46 -3.87
CA PRO A 4 13.17 20.74 -5.19
C PRO A 4 13.81 19.50 -5.85
N GLU A 5 14.29 18.54 -5.07
CA GLU A 5 15.01 17.36 -5.58
C GLU A 5 14.06 16.20 -5.88
N MET A 6 14.03 15.76 -7.15
CA MET A 6 13.15 14.67 -7.58
C MET A 6 13.37 13.37 -6.81
N LYS A 7 14.64 13.00 -6.52
CA LYS A 7 14.98 11.80 -5.75
C LYS A 7 14.29 11.76 -4.38
N ASN A 8 14.15 12.92 -3.72
CA ASN A 8 13.49 13.00 -2.41
C ASN A 8 11.97 12.95 -2.55
N ARG A 9 11.41 13.45 -3.67
CA ARG A 9 9.96 13.38 -3.90
C ARG A 9 9.45 11.97 -4.07
N ILE A 10 10.28 11.07 -4.62
CA ILE A 10 9.88 9.73 -5.05
C ILE A 10 10.41 8.62 -4.13
N ASP A 11 11.19 8.96 -3.11
CA ASP A 11 11.69 8.00 -2.13
C ASP A 11 10.88 8.10 -0.83
N PRO A 12 10.05 7.11 -0.48
CA PRO A 12 9.25 7.18 0.73
C PRO A 12 10.11 7.14 2.01
N HIS A 13 11.34 6.62 1.97
CA HIS A 13 12.22 6.52 3.14
C HIS A 13 12.60 7.89 3.74
N ILE A 14 12.42 8.99 3.01
CA ILE A 14 12.64 10.33 3.58
C ILE A 14 11.77 10.59 4.81
N TYR A 15 10.60 9.94 4.91
CA TYR A 15 9.70 10.10 6.05
C TYR A 15 10.24 9.45 7.33
N ASP A 16 11.22 8.55 7.23
CA ASP A 16 11.93 8.03 8.40
C ASP A 16 12.75 9.12 9.10
N GLN A 17 13.17 10.16 8.37
CA GLN A 17 14.00 11.26 8.86
C GLN A 17 13.19 12.42 9.45
N VAL A 18 11.85 12.39 9.36
CA VAL A 18 11.00 13.48 9.86
C VAL A 18 11.02 13.53 11.38
N THR A 19 11.40 14.67 11.95
CA THR A 19 11.51 14.86 13.41
C THR A 19 10.36 15.67 14.03
N ALA A 20 9.31 15.97 13.24
CA ALA A 20 8.18 16.75 13.70
C ALA A 20 7.34 15.97 14.73
N ALA A 21 6.85 16.68 15.77
CA ALA A 21 5.92 16.13 16.75
C ALA A 21 4.49 15.97 16.20
N PHE A 22 4.14 16.74 15.17
CA PHE A 22 2.88 16.66 14.44
C PHE A 22 3.11 17.13 13.01
N VAL A 23 2.73 16.32 12.03
CA VAL A 23 2.82 16.69 10.61
C VAL A 23 1.44 17.05 10.11
N SER A 24 1.19 18.33 9.91
CA SER A 24 -0.14 18.83 9.53
C SER A 24 -0.45 18.74 8.04
N GLU A 25 0.57 18.67 7.17
CA GLU A 25 0.38 18.54 5.72
C GLU A 25 1.59 17.85 5.07
N TYR A 26 1.31 16.90 4.19
CA TYR A 26 2.24 16.25 3.25
C TYR A 26 1.44 15.43 2.26
N GLY A 27 1.92 15.19 1.04
CA GLY A 27 1.11 14.46 0.07
C GLY A 27 1.88 13.98 -1.14
N TYR A 28 1.22 13.15 -1.94
CA TYR A 28 1.71 12.65 -3.21
C TYR A 28 0.55 12.64 -4.21
N PRO A 29 0.70 13.19 -5.43
CA PRO A 29 -0.37 13.22 -6.41
C PRO A 29 -0.61 11.85 -7.06
N GLY A 30 -1.83 11.59 -7.51
CA GLY A 30 -2.23 10.38 -8.22
C GLY A 30 -3.55 10.54 -8.99
N PRO A 31 -3.76 9.77 -10.07
CA PRO A 31 -4.94 9.87 -10.91
C PRO A 31 -6.18 9.25 -10.24
N PRO A 32 -7.39 9.76 -10.54
CA PRO A 32 -8.64 9.12 -10.15
C PRO A 32 -8.90 7.86 -11.00
N PRO A 33 -9.93 7.05 -10.67
CA PRO A 33 -10.37 5.94 -11.51
C PRO A 33 -10.71 6.39 -12.94
N ARG A 34 -10.53 5.48 -13.91
CA ARG A 34 -10.76 5.75 -15.34
C ARG A 34 -12.14 6.34 -15.60
N GLN A 35 -13.17 5.79 -14.96
CA GLN A 35 -14.57 6.21 -15.09
C GLN A 35 -14.77 7.68 -14.69
N SER A 36 -13.97 8.20 -13.77
CA SER A 36 -14.02 9.60 -13.37
C SER A 36 -13.36 10.48 -14.42
N ILE A 37 -12.20 10.04 -14.94
CA ILE A 37 -11.51 10.70 -16.05
C ILE A 37 -12.44 10.83 -17.27
N GLU A 38 -13.02 9.72 -17.71
CA GLU A 38 -13.94 9.70 -18.86
C GLU A 38 -15.13 10.64 -18.65
N ARG A 39 -15.64 10.74 -17.41
CA ARG A 39 -16.78 11.58 -17.09
C ARG A 39 -16.46 13.07 -17.19
N TYR A 40 -15.37 13.55 -16.59
CA TYR A 40 -15.02 14.97 -16.69
C TYR A 40 -14.36 15.34 -18.03
N PHE A 41 -13.89 14.36 -18.81
CA PHE A 41 -13.51 14.56 -20.22
C PHE A 41 -14.72 14.69 -21.17
N ALA A 42 -15.92 14.31 -20.73
CA ALA A 42 -17.17 14.54 -21.45
C ALA A 42 -17.17 14.06 -22.93
N GLY A 43 -16.51 12.93 -23.21
CA GLY A 43 -16.43 12.33 -24.54
C GLY A 43 -15.26 12.81 -25.41
N GLU A 44 -14.47 13.78 -24.95
CA GLU A 44 -13.24 14.19 -25.61
C GLU A 44 -12.14 13.11 -25.50
N PRO A 45 -11.22 13.00 -26.48
CA PRO A 45 -10.11 12.07 -26.41
C PRO A 45 -9.22 12.32 -25.19
N ILE A 46 -8.91 11.24 -24.45
CA ILE A 46 -8.02 11.31 -23.30
C ILE A 46 -6.56 11.37 -23.76
N ASP A 47 -6.07 12.59 -23.97
CA ASP A 47 -4.65 12.87 -24.21
C ASP A 47 -4.00 13.49 -22.96
N ARG A 48 -3.08 12.75 -22.33
CA ARG A 48 -2.35 13.19 -21.13
C ARG A 48 -1.42 14.38 -21.37
N GLN A 49 -1.08 14.67 -22.63
CA GLN A 49 -0.33 15.87 -23.02
C GLN A 49 -1.24 17.01 -23.49
N GLY A 50 -2.54 16.73 -23.65
CA GLY A 50 -3.54 17.63 -24.17
C GLY A 50 -3.95 18.72 -23.18
N LYS A 51 -4.73 19.69 -23.68
CA LYS A 51 -5.19 20.85 -22.91
C LYS A 51 -6.11 20.47 -21.74
N ILE A 52 -7.05 19.54 -21.97
CA ILE A 52 -8.02 19.11 -20.95
C ILE A 52 -7.29 18.44 -19.78
N TRP A 53 -6.38 17.50 -20.07
CA TRP A 53 -5.59 16.86 -19.03
C TRP A 53 -4.78 17.87 -18.21
N LYS A 54 -4.10 18.82 -18.86
CA LYS A 54 -3.33 19.86 -18.18
C LYS A 54 -4.19 20.78 -17.32
N LEU A 55 -5.42 21.07 -17.74
CA LEU A 55 -6.37 21.86 -16.95
C LEU A 55 -6.79 21.11 -15.66
N HIS A 56 -7.02 19.80 -15.77
CA HIS A 56 -7.39 18.93 -14.66
C HIS A 56 -6.20 18.35 -13.89
N THR A 57 -4.96 18.72 -14.22
CA THR A 57 -3.77 18.23 -13.50
C THR A 57 -3.29 19.27 -12.52
N ASN A 58 -3.01 18.81 -11.32
CA ASN A 58 -2.49 19.68 -10.28
C ASN A 58 -1.22 20.42 -10.69
N THR A 59 -1.15 21.72 -10.42
CA THR A 59 -0.01 22.57 -10.81
C THR A 59 1.32 22.21 -10.13
N PHE A 60 1.26 21.52 -9.00
CA PHE A 60 2.46 21.00 -8.34
C PHE A 60 2.96 19.71 -8.99
N GLU A 61 2.13 19.01 -9.77
CA GLU A 61 2.58 17.79 -10.41
C GLU A 61 3.55 18.11 -11.55
N LYS A 62 4.82 17.76 -11.32
CA LYS A 62 5.97 18.12 -12.18
C LYS A 62 6.80 16.89 -12.48
N GLN A 63 6.18 15.89 -13.12
CA GLN A 63 6.78 14.59 -13.46
C GLN A 63 7.13 13.71 -12.26
N THR A 64 6.56 14.01 -11.09
CA THR A 64 6.83 13.27 -9.84
C THR A 64 6.27 11.87 -9.94
N VAL A 65 5.01 11.76 -10.36
CA VAL A 65 4.31 10.48 -10.53
C VAL A 65 5.06 9.60 -11.52
N ALA A 66 5.38 10.14 -12.69
CA ALA A 66 6.12 9.41 -13.72
C ALA A 66 7.50 8.96 -13.21
N ALA A 67 8.22 9.79 -12.45
CA ALA A 67 9.50 9.43 -11.86
C ALA A 67 9.36 8.34 -10.77
N GLY A 68 8.31 8.41 -9.93
CA GLY A 68 8.02 7.39 -8.93
C GLY A 68 7.64 6.05 -9.56
N VAL A 69 6.85 6.05 -10.63
CA VAL A 69 6.52 4.83 -11.40
C VAL A 69 7.80 4.18 -11.95
N ARG A 70 8.69 4.98 -12.55
CA ARG A 70 10.01 4.50 -13.02
C ARG A 70 10.86 3.91 -11.91
N ARG A 71 10.86 4.55 -10.74
CA ARG A 71 11.65 4.14 -9.58
C ARG A 71 11.19 2.81 -8.98
N HIS A 72 9.88 2.58 -8.94
CA HIS A 72 9.27 1.53 -8.12
C HIS A 72 8.61 0.40 -8.91
N TYR A 73 8.20 0.59 -10.17
CA TYR A 73 7.44 -0.42 -10.92
C TYR A 73 7.90 -0.68 -12.35
N THR A 74 7.98 0.35 -13.20
CA THR A 74 8.24 0.15 -14.64
C THR A 74 8.67 1.45 -15.33
N ASP A 75 9.49 1.33 -16.37
CA ASP A 75 9.97 2.42 -17.24
C ASP A 75 9.47 2.29 -18.68
N ARG A 76 8.57 1.34 -18.95
CA ARG A 76 7.91 1.21 -20.25
C ARG A 76 6.90 2.34 -20.46
N ASP A 77 6.56 2.56 -21.73
CA ASP A 77 5.44 3.43 -22.08
C ASP A 77 4.13 2.82 -21.59
N LEU A 78 3.34 3.62 -20.88
CA LEU A 78 2.10 3.19 -20.26
C LEU A 78 0.90 3.71 -21.06
N ASP A 79 -0.02 2.80 -21.35
CA ASP A 79 -1.38 3.19 -21.73
C ASP A 79 -2.11 3.86 -20.55
N LEU A 80 -3.36 4.27 -20.76
CA LEU A 80 -4.12 4.98 -19.73
C LEU A 80 -4.37 4.11 -18.50
N ASP A 81 -4.74 2.84 -18.67
CA ASP A 81 -5.10 1.95 -17.57
C ASP A 81 -3.87 1.57 -16.74
N GLN A 82 -2.76 1.28 -17.42
CA GLN A 82 -1.47 1.07 -16.80
C GLN A 82 -1.00 2.34 -16.07
N TYR A 83 -1.14 3.51 -16.68
CA TYR A 83 -0.82 4.78 -16.02
C TYR A 83 -1.63 4.95 -14.74
N ILE A 84 -2.95 4.72 -14.76
CA ILE A 84 -3.81 4.82 -13.58
C ILE A 84 -3.35 3.84 -12.49
N LEU A 85 -3.14 2.57 -12.87
CA LEU A 85 -2.68 1.51 -11.96
C LEU A 85 -1.36 1.89 -11.29
N TYR A 86 -0.29 2.06 -12.06
CA TYR A 86 1.04 2.28 -11.50
C TYR A 86 1.14 3.61 -10.75
N SER A 87 0.50 4.67 -11.26
CA SER A 87 0.51 5.97 -10.57
C SER A 87 -0.24 5.91 -9.25
N GLY A 88 -1.40 5.23 -9.22
CA GLY A 88 -2.17 5.04 -8.00
C GLY A 88 -1.46 4.14 -6.98
N LEU A 89 -0.75 3.10 -7.44
CA LEU A 89 0.10 2.26 -6.59
C LEU A 89 1.26 3.06 -5.97
N VAL A 90 1.94 3.91 -6.75
CA VAL A 90 2.97 4.80 -6.22
C VAL A 90 2.39 5.80 -5.21
N GLN A 91 1.24 6.40 -5.49
CA GLN A 91 0.56 7.27 -4.54
C GLN A 91 0.25 6.51 -3.22
N GLY A 92 -0.25 5.29 -3.32
CA GLY A 92 -0.50 4.41 -2.18
C GLY A 92 0.77 4.06 -1.42
N LEU A 93 1.86 3.72 -2.11
CA LEU A 93 3.17 3.46 -1.52
C LEU A 93 3.66 4.66 -0.72
N MET A 94 3.63 5.86 -1.30
CA MET A 94 4.14 7.08 -0.67
C MET A 94 3.30 7.49 0.55
N LEU A 95 1.96 7.47 0.44
CA LEU A 95 1.07 7.82 1.55
C LEU A 95 1.05 6.75 2.65
N GLY A 96 0.96 5.47 2.28
CA GLY A 96 0.97 4.36 3.24
C GLY A 96 2.28 4.30 4.02
N TYR A 97 3.42 4.43 3.33
CA TYR A 97 4.73 4.41 3.97
C TYR A 97 4.92 5.58 4.93
N SER A 98 4.58 6.80 4.49
CA SER A 98 4.75 8.02 5.30
C SER A 98 3.91 7.99 6.58
N LEU A 99 2.65 7.57 6.48
CA LEU A 99 1.77 7.38 7.64
C LEU A 99 2.36 6.37 8.64
N GLU A 100 2.83 5.22 8.16
CA GLU A 100 3.49 4.22 9.00
C GLU A 100 4.80 4.75 9.61
N ALA A 101 5.63 5.47 8.85
CA ALA A 101 6.89 6.05 9.32
C ALA A 101 6.67 7.11 10.42
N LEU A 102 5.61 7.90 10.30
CA LEU A 102 5.21 8.89 11.32
C LEU A 102 4.60 8.21 12.54
N ARG A 103 3.75 7.19 12.34
CA ARG A 103 3.20 6.38 13.44
C ARG A 103 4.29 5.61 14.19
N PHE A 104 5.37 5.19 13.50
CA PHE A 104 6.49 4.49 14.12
C PHE A 104 7.24 5.35 15.16
N LYS A 105 7.25 6.67 14.96
CA LYS A 105 7.90 7.63 15.85
C LYS A 105 7.01 7.90 17.06
N THR A 106 7.36 7.35 18.22
CA THR A 106 6.56 7.46 19.45
C THR A 106 6.39 8.90 19.96
N TYR A 107 7.23 9.84 19.51
CA TYR A 107 7.10 11.28 19.79
C TYR A 107 6.20 12.03 18.80
N CYS A 108 5.89 11.44 17.64
CA CYS A 108 4.99 12.03 16.66
C CYS A 108 3.54 11.64 17.04
N SER A 109 2.71 12.64 17.32
CA SER A 109 1.33 12.48 17.81
C SER A 109 0.27 12.78 16.75
N GLY A 110 0.65 13.02 15.50
CA GLY A 110 -0.32 13.15 14.42
C GLY A 110 0.30 13.35 13.05
N ALA A 111 -0.44 12.89 12.03
CA ALA A 111 -0.05 12.95 10.64
C ALA A 111 -1.31 13.16 9.79
N LEU A 112 -1.41 14.32 9.15
CA LEU A 112 -2.50 14.68 8.26
C LEU A 112 -1.95 14.75 6.84
N PHE A 113 -2.27 13.76 6.02
CA PHE A 113 -1.91 13.81 4.61
C PHE A 113 -2.85 14.76 3.87
N TRP A 114 -2.29 15.46 2.89
CA TRP A 114 -2.98 16.30 1.92
C TRP A 114 -3.22 15.44 0.67
N MET A 115 -4.47 15.17 0.27
CA MET A 115 -5.72 15.53 0.97
C MET A 115 -6.78 14.43 0.83
N TYR A 116 -7.92 14.57 1.50
CA TYR A 116 -8.92 13.49 1.53
C TYR A 116 -9.77 13.42 0.25
N ASN A 117 -10.44 14.53 -0.10
CA ASN A 117 -11.45 14.58 -1.16
C ASN A 117 -11.23 15.74 -2.15
N ASP A 118 -11.78 15.61 -3.36
CA ASP A 118 -11.78 16.65 -4.39
C ASP A 118 -13.08 17.48 -4.36
N CYS A 119 -13.04 18.67 -4.99
CA CYS A 119 -14.23 19.49 -5.27
C CYS A 119 -14.62 19.52 -6.76
N TRP A 120 -13.83 18.88 -7.62
CA TRP A 120 -13.98 18.77 -9.06
C TRP A 120 -13.06 17.67 -9.61
N GLY A 121 -13.27 17.22 -10.85
CA GLY A 121 -12.42 16.20 -11.46
C GLY A 121 -10.95 16.64 -11.52
N GLU A 122 -10.05 15.91 -10.85
CA GLU A 122 -8.63 16.28 -10.78
C GLU A 122 -7.68 15.06 -10.74
N VAL A 123 -6.56 15.19 -11.45
CA VAL A 123 -5.34 14.41 -11.21
C VAL A 123 -4.52 15.17 -10.15
N GLY A 124 -4.76 14.83 -8.88
CA GLY A 124 -4.30 15.58 -7.71
C GLY A 124 -3.96 14.70 -6.51
N TRP A 125 -3.96 15.26 -5.31
CA TRP A 125 -3.45 14.59 -4.10
C TRP A 125 -4.44 13.70 -3.36
N THR A 126 -5.70 13.73 -3.77
CA THR A 126 -6.79 13.08 -3.07
C THR A 126 -6.70 11.57 -3.10
N ILE A 127 -7.39 10.93 -2.15
CA ILE A 127 -7.60 9.48 -2.16
C ILE A 127 -9.07 9.10 -2.42
N VAL A 128 -9.99 10.07 -2.38
CA VAL A 128 -11.38 9.95 -2.82
C VAL A 128 -11.66 11.08 -3.80
N ASP A 129 -12.19 10.78 -4.98
CA ASP A 129 -12.45 11.79 -6.01
C ASP A 129 -13.80 12.54 -5.82
N ASP A 130 -14.10 13.45 -6.73
CA ASP A 130 -15.30 14.30 -6.72
C ASP A 130 -16.61 13.52 -6.96
N TYR A 131 -16.51 12.31 -7.50
CA TYR A 131 -17.63 11.37 -7.65
C TYR A 131 -17.74 10.40 -6.47
N LEU A 132 -17.00 10.64 -5.37
CA LEU A 132 -16.96 9.81 -4.17
C LEU A 132 -16.34 8.42 -4.37
N ARG A 133 -15.58 8.23 -5.46
CA ARG A 133 -14.91 6.96 -5.74
C ARG A 133 -13.57 6.90 -5.05
N ARG A 134 -13.23 5.74 -4.53
CA ARG A 134 -11.94 5.49 -3.88
C ARG A 134 -10.85 5.35 -4.93
N LYS A 135 -9.78 6.14 -4.81
CA LYS A 135 -8.55 5.94 -5.59
C LYS A 135 -7.78 4.73 -5.04
N ILE A 136 -6.86 4.18 -5.83
CA ILE A 136 -5.98 3.07 -5.44
C ILE A 136 -5.28 3.35 -4.08
N ALA A 137 -4.80 4.58 -3.89
CA ALA A 137 -4.11 4.99 -2.67
C ALA A 137 -4.99 4.96 -1.40
N PHE A 138 -6.32 4.99 -1.54
CA PHE A 138 -7.25 4.88 -0.41
C PHE A 138 -6.98 3.64 0.42
N TYR A 139 -6.76 2.51 -0.24
CA TYR A 139 -6.58 1.22 0.44
C TYR A 139 -5.26 1.17 1.22
N ALA A 140 -4.18 1.75 0.68
CA ALA A 140 -2.91 1.86 1.40
C ALA A 140 -3.03 2.76 2.64
N VAL A 141 -3.70 3.91 2.50
CA VAL A 141 -3.97 4.82 3.63
C VAL A 141 -4.83 4.15 4.70
N ARG A 142 -5.90 3.46 4.29
CA ARG A 142 -6.78 2.72 5.19
C ARG A 142 -6.01 1.68 6.01
N ARG A 143 -5.11 0.92 5.37
CA ARG A 143 -4.25 -0.07 6.04
C ARG A 143 -3.25 0.58 7.00
N ALA A 144 -2.63 1.69 6.59
CA ALA A 144 -1.67 2.42 7.44
C ALA A 144 -2.33 3.04 8.68
N LEU A 145 -3.62 3.37 8.61
CA LEU A 145 -4.40 3.98 9.68
C LEU A 145 -5.28 3.00 10.47
N MET A 146 -5.12 1.69 10.27
CA MET A 146 -5.88 0.72 11.06
C MET A 146 -5.66 0.94 12.57
N PRO A 147 -6.71 0.81 13.41
CA PRO A 147 -6.60 1.02 14.85
C PRO A 147 -5.58 0.10 15.51
N ARG A 148 -5.41 -1.12 14.98
CA ARG A 148 -4.35 -2.04 15.37
C ARG A 148 -3.47 -2.30 14.16
N LYS A 149 -2.16 -2.16 14.32
CA LYS A 149 -1.23 -2.19 13.19
C LYS A 149 0.15 -2.67 13.62
N LEU A 150 0.73 -3.56 12.82
CA LEU A 150 2.15 -3.86 12.87
C LEU A 150 2.89 -2.91 11.91
N ILE A 151 4.07 -2.45 12.31
CA ILE A 151 4.93 -1.57 11.52
C ILE A 151 6.37 -2.06 11.67
N LEU A 152 7.07 -2.27 10.55
CA LEU A 152 8.48 -2.58 10.53
C LEU A 152 9.25 -1.38 9.99
N ARG A 153 10.23 -0.88 10.74
CA ARG A 153 11.09 0.24 10.31
C ARG A 153 12.53 0.08 10.79
N PRO A 154 13.50 0.73 10.12
CA PRO A 154 14.87 0.83 10.62
C PRO A 154 14.88 1.38 12.06
N ASP A 155 15.63 0.76 12.96
CA ASP A 155 15.82 1.26 14.32
C ASP A 155 17.18 1.97 14.48
N ALA A 156 17.40 2.62 15.63
CA ALA A 156 18.66 3.22 16.05
C ALA A 156 19.74 2.12 16.23
N GLY A 157 20.41 1.78 15.14
CA GLY A 157 21.48 0.78 15.06
C GLY A 157 21.60 0.28 13.63
N ASP A 158 22.83 0.25 13.10
CA ASP A 158 23.06 -0.26 11.75
C ASP A 158 22.60 -1.72 11.66
N GLY A 159 21.80 -2.02 10.64
CA GLY A 159 21.33 -3.39 10.36
C GLY A 159 20.19 -3.92 11.23
N LEU A 160 19.53 -3.12 12.08
CA LEU A 160 18.36 -3.56 12.86
C LEU A 160 17.03 -3.04 12.30
N ILE A 161 16.01 -3.89 12.27
CA ILE A 161 14.62 -3.49 12.03
C ILE A 161 13.85 -3.71 13.33
N ALA A 162 13.11 -2.70 13.78
CA ALA A 162 12.18 -2.85 14.88
C ALA A 162 10.80 -3.27 14.35
N VAL A 163 10.19 -4.21 15.05
CA VAL A 163 8.79 -4.59 14.87
C VAL A 163 7.98 -3.85 15.92
N LEU A 164 7.23 -2.83 15.51
CA LEU A 164 6.37 -2.04 16.37
C LEU A 164 4.93 -2.53 16.24
N GLY A 165 4.25 -2.69 17.37
CA GLY A 165 2.80 -2.85 17.42
C GLY A 165 2.13 -1.57 17.90
N CYS A 166 1.17 -1.08 17.14
CA CYS A 166 0.29 0.03 17.48
C CYS A 166 -1.09 -0.52 17.84
N ASN A 167 -1.68 0.00 18.91
CA ASN A 167 -3.06 -0.26 19.29
C ASN A 167 -3.69 1.03 19.80
N ASP A 168 -4.46 1.67 18.94
CA ASP A 168 -5.19 2.92 19.21
C ASP A 168 -6.54 2.65 19.92
N THR A 169 -6.89 1.37 20.15
CA THR A 169 -8.13 0.99 20.82
C THR A 169 -7.98 1.02 22.34
N SER A 170 -9.12 1.02 23.06
CA SER A 170 -9.16 0.99 24.52
C SER A 170 -8.94 -0.40 25.13
N GLN A 171 -8.85 -1.45 24.30
CA GLN A 171 -8.72 -2.84 24.76
C GLN A 171 -7.37 -3.42 24.35
N PRO A 172 -6.67 -4.13 25.25
CA PRO A 172 -5.48 -4.87 24.87
C PRO A 172 -5.84 -6.01 23.92
N ILE A 173 -4.83 -6.48 23.21
CA ILE A 173 -4.89 -7.72 22.43
C ILE A 173 -3.62 -8.51 22.67
N THR A 174 -3.77 -9.82 22.89
CA THR A 174 -2.65 -10.75 22.89
C THR A 174 -2.74 -11.62 21.64
N VAL A 175 -1.64 -11.71 20.91
CA VAL A 175 -1.57 -12.43 19.64
C VAL A 175 -0.22 -13.13 19.53
N GLU A 176 -0.22 -14.32 18.93
CA GLU A 176 1.01 -14.98 18.53
C GLU A 176 1.40 -14.45 17.14
N LEU A 177 2.55 -13.78 17.05
CA LEU A 177 3.10 -13.30 15.79
C LEU A 177 4.14 -14.27 15.26
N GLU A 178 4.25 -14.35 13.94
CA GLU A 178 5.44 -14.82 13.24
C GLU A 178 6.18 -13.60 12.67
N THR A 179 7.49 -13.51 12.91
CA THR A 179 8.32 -12.43 12.34
C THR A 179 9.70 -12.93 11.96
N GLY A 180 10.28 -12.34 10.93
CA GLY A 180 11.60 -12.69 10.43
C GLY A 180 11.76 -12.35 8.97
N TRP A 181 12.50 -13.19 8.25
CA TRP A 181 12.79 -13.07 6.84
C TRP A 181 12.15 -14.21 6.04
N VAL A 182 11.70 -13.89 4.83
CA VAL A 182 11.19 -14.89 3.86
C VAL A 182 11.74 -14.57 2.47
N SER A 183 12.10 -15.60 1.72
CA SER A 183 12.47 -15.45 0.31
C SER A 183 11.25 -15.08 -0.53
N LEU A 184 11.44 -14.30 -1.59
CA LEU A 184 10.35 -13.84 -2.45
C LEU A 184 9.67 -14.98 -3.19
N ASP A 185 10.36 -16.11 -3.42
CA ASP A 185 9.80 -17.33 -4.01
C ASP A 185 9.13 -18.26 -2.98
N GLY A 186 9.18 -17.92 -1.69
CA GLY A 186 8.57 -18.68 -0.60
C GLY A 186 9.33 -19.95 -0.17
N ARG A 187 10.47 -20.27 -0.78
CA ARG A 187 11.19 -21.52 -0.51
C ARG A 187 11.97 -21.51 0.80
N GLU A 188 12.45 -20.34 1.22
CA GLU A 188 13.20 -20.18 2.47
C GLU A 188 12.46 -19.25 3.42
N ARG A 189 12.42 -19.65 4.69
CA ARG A 189 11.81 -18.86 5.76
C ARG A 189 12.66 -18.98 7.01
N GLN A 190 13.09 -17.83 7.51
CA GLN A 190 13.84 -17.70 8.75
C GLN A 190 13.05 -16.80 9.68
N ALA A 191 12.15 -17.42 10.45
CA ALA A 191 11.21 -16.71 11.29
C ALA A 191 11.11 -17.33 12.68
N VAL A 192 10.71 -16.50 13.64
CA VAL A 192 10.42 -16.90 15.01
C VAL A 192 8.97 -16.59 15.34
N ALA A 193 8.38 -17.40 16.22
CA ALA A 193 7.09 -17.12 16.80
C ALA A 193 7.27 -16.40 18.15
N LEU A 194 6.45 -15.39 18.41
CA LEU A 194 6.44 -14.67 19.68
C LEU A 194 5.01 -14.35 20.12
N ASN A 195 4.72 -14.61 21.39
CA ASN A 195 3.49 -14.14 22.01
C ASN A 195 3.69 -12.70 22.46
N VAL A 196 2.88 -11.79 21.92
CA VAL A 196 2.95 -10.36 22.23
C VAL A 196 1.61 -9.85 22.72
N THR A 197 1.66 -8.82 23.56
CA THR A 197 0.49 -8.05 23.94
C THR A 197 0.64 -6.63 23.40
N LEU A 198 -0.37 -6.14 22.68
CA LEU A 198 -0.48 -4.74 22.32
C LEU A 198 -1.34 -4.04 23.38
N PRO A 199 -0.73 -3.25 24.28
CA PRO A 199 -1.51 -2.53 25.30
C PRO A 199 -2.43 -1.49 24.65
N PRO A 200 -3.52 -1.09 25.33
CA PRO A 200 -4.43 -0.08 24.79
C PRO A 200 -3.74 1.28 24.65
N GLN A 201 -4.12 2.03 23.61
CA GLN A 201 -3.63 3.39 23.31
C GLN A 201 -2.11 3.53 23.32
N ALA A 202 -1.41 2.54 22.77
CA ALA A 202 0.04 2.46 22.88
C ALA A 202 0.71 2.01 21.59
N ARG A 203 1.99 2.38 21.49
CA ARG A 203 2.91 1.97 20.44
C ARG A 203 4.12 1.33 21.11
N THR A 204 4.32 0.04 20.90
CA THR A 204 5.31 -0.75 21.63
C THR A 204 6.23 -1.47 20.66
N VAL A 205 7.54 -1.33 20.85
CA VAL A 205 8.52 -2.15 20.13
C VAL A 205 8.45 -3.56 20.70
N LEU A 206 7.97 -4.49 19.89
CA LEU A 206 7.71 -5.87 20.28
C LEU A 206 8.98 -6.72 20.24
N THR A 207 9.79 -6.51 19.21
CA THR A 207 11.07 -7.17 19.02
C THR A 207 11.92 -6.41 18.01
N ARG A 208 13.18 -6.84 17.85
CA ARG A 208 14.12 -6.38 16.82
C ARG A 208 14.66 -7.58 16.06
N ILE A 209 14.82 -7.42 14.76
CA ILE A 209 15.39 -8.43 13.88
C ILE A 209 16.63 -7.85 13.19
N THR A 210 17.68 -8.65 13.11
CA THR A 210 18.86 -8.32 12.29
C THR A 210 18.48 -8.45 10.83
N ALA A 211 18.87 -7.46 10.03
CA ALA A 211 18.48 -7.34 8.65
C ALA A 211 19.65 -7.00 7.74
N ASP A 212 19.83 -7.80 6.69
CA ASP A 212 20.61 -7.43 5.53
C ASP A 212 19.75 -6.55 4.62
N ARG A 213 19.97 -5.24 4.71
CA ARG A 213 19.26 -4.24 3.89
C ARG A 213 19.80 -4.13 2.46
N SER A 214 20.74 -4.98 2.07
CA SER A 214 21.21 -5.13 0.69
C SER A 214 20.53 -6.27 -0.05
N ALA A 215 19.93 -7.23 0.66
CA ALA A 215 19.27 -8.39 0.09
C ALA A 215 18.11 -7.98 -0.85
N THR A 216 18.07 -8.62 -2.01
CA THR A 216 17.06 -8.41 -3.06
C THR A 216 16.14 -9.61 -3.26
N ASN A 217 16.46 -10.76 -2.67
CA ASN A 217 15.78 -12.03 -2.86
C ASN A 217 14.75 -12.36 -1.77
N GLY A 218 14.51 -11.45 -0.83
CA GLY A 218 13.58 -11.65 0.28
C GLY A 218 13.16 -10.34 0.93
N LEU A 219 12.29 -10.46 1.92
CA LEU A 219 11.79 -9.33 2.70
C LEU A 219 11.65 -9.71 4.17
N TYR A 220 11.58 -8.70 5.02
CA TYR A 220 11.30 -8.87 6.44
C TYR A 220 9.83 -8.59 6.72
N TYR A 221 9.22 -9.36 7.61
CA TYR A 221 7.79 -9.24 7.89
C TYR A 221 7.45 -9.53 9.35
N ALA A 222 6.25 -9.11 9.75
CA ALA A 222 5.55 -9.61 10.92
C ALA A 222 4.08 -9.85 10.57
N GLN A 223 3.54 -10.99 10.94
CA GLN A 223 2.13 -11.34 10.72
C GLN A 223 1.53 -12.05 11.92
N PRO A 224 0.23 -11.88 12.20
CA PRO A 224 -0.46 -12.76 13.12
C PRO A 224 -0.48 -14.19 12.57
N LYS A 225 -0.31 -15.19 13.43
CA LYS A 225 -0.46 -16.59 13.03
C LYS A 225 -1.91 -16.93 12.71
N PRO A 226 -2.19 -18.01 11.93
CA PRO A 226 -3.55 -18.42 11.57
C PRO A 226 -4.49 -18.75 12.74
N THR A 227 -3.94 -18.95 13.94
CA THR A 227 -4.71 -19.09 15.19
C THR A 227 -5.37 -17.78 15.63
N TYR A 228 -4.96 -16.65 15.05
CA TYR A 228 -5.63 -15.37 15.24
C TYR A 228 -6.84 -15.25 14.31
N HIS A 229 -8.03 -15.27 14.89
CA HIS A 229 -9.29 -15.17 14.14
C HIS A 229 -9.80 -13.73 13.95
N GLY A 230 -9.08 -12.72 14.44
CA GLY A 230 -9.44 -11.32 14.21
C GLY A 230 -9.03 -10.85 12.82
N HIS A 231 -9.82 -9.96 12.23
CA HIS A 231 -9.56 -9.37 10.92
C HIS A 231 -9.02 -7.93 11.00
N ASP A 232 -8.67 -7.48 12.21
CA ASP A 232 -8.27 -6.11 12.55
C ASP A 232 -6.76 -5.93 12.73
N LEU A 233 -5.95 -6.97 12.46
CA LEU A 233 -4.50 -6.89 12.49
C LEU A 233 -3.93 -7.54 11.22
N LEU A 234 -3.38 -6.72 10.32
CA LEU A 234 -2.80 -7.19 9.06
C LEU A 234 -1.29 -7.43 9.19
N PRO A 235 -0.71 -8.26 8.29
CA PRO A 235 0.73 -8.35 8.12
C PRO A 235 1.38 -6.98 7.85
N ALA A 236 2.65 -6.87 8.21
CA ALA A 236 3.49 -5.72 7.93
C ALA A 236 4.80 -6.17 7.30
N PHE A 237 5.33 -5.32 6.43
CA PHE A 237 6.48 -5.62 5.59
C PHE A 237 7.56 -4.56 5.75
N PHE A 238 8.79 -4.98 5.55
CA PHE A 238 9.92 -4.11 5.31
C PHE A 238 10.64 -4.57 4.05
N TYR A 239 10.65 -3.68 3.05
CA TYR A 239 11.36 -3.88 1.80
C TYR A 239 12.71 -3.18 1.89
N ALA A 240 13.79 -3.92 1.65
CA ALA A 240 15.14 -3.35 1.64
C ALA A 240 15.38 -2.44 0.42
N LYS A 241 14.65 -2.70 -0.67
CA LYS A 241 14.78 -2.05 -1.98
C LYS A 241 13.39 -1.83 -2.60
N PRO A 242 13.25 -0.88 -3.54
CA PRO A 242 12.06 -0.75 -4.37
C PRO A 242 11.74 -2.03 -5.15
N TYR A 243 10.46 -2.24 -5.48
CA TYR A 243 10.02 -3.51 -6.07
C TYR A 243 10.79 -3.94 -7.31
N ARG A 244 11.21 -2.99 -8.18
CA ARG A 244 12.01 -3.29 -9.40
C ARG A 244 13.40 -3.84 -9.12
N GLU A 245 13.96 -3.55 -7.95
CA GLU A 245 15.27 -4.03 -7.53
C GLU A 245 15.16 -5.36 -6.77
N LEU A 246 13.95 -5.82 -6.47
CA LEU A 246 13.70 -7.12 -5.86
C LEU A 246 13.66 -8.21 -6.93
N ALA A 247 14.20 -9.38 -6.61
CA ALA A 247 14.17 -10.58 -7.44
C ALA A 247 12.78 -11.26 -7.36
N LEU A 248 11.74 -10.54 -7.80
CA LEU A 248 10.35 -11.01 -7.76
C LEU A 248 10.16 -12.22 -8.67
N ALA A 249 9.58 -13.29 -8.12
CA ALA A 249 9.17 -14.44 -8.91
C ALA A 249 7.84 -14.14 -9.61
N LYS A 250 7.69 -14.58 -10.86
CA LYS A 250 6.42 -14.46 -11.60
C LYS A 250 5.46 -15.56 -11.14
N SER A 251 4.62 -15.25 -10.16
CA SER A 251 3.47 -16.08 -9.79
C SER A 251 2.27 -15.19 -9.47
N PRO A 252 1.23 -15.16 -10.33
CA PRO A 252 0.04 -14.37 -10.04
C PRO A 252 -0.73 -15.00 -8.88
N ALA A 253 -1.43 -14.17 -8.11
CA ALA A 253 -2.39 -14.61 -7.14
C ALA A 253 -3.58 -15.28 -7.85
N ALA A 254 -4.20 -16.25 -7.17
CA ALA A 254 -5.36 -16.97 -7.65
C ALA A 254 -6.52 -16.83 -6.65
N VAL A 255 -7.75 -16.83 -7.17
CA VAL A 255 -8.95 -16.99 -6.34
C VAL A 255 -9.02 -18.45 -5.89
N VAL A 256 -9.10 -18.67 -4.57
CA VAL A 256 -9.12 -20.01 -3.96
C VAL A 256 -10.47 -20.35 -3.31
N ALA A 257 -11.28 -19.34 -3.01
CA ALA A 257 -12.65 -19.54 -2.53
C ALA A 257 -13.51 -18.33 -2.86
N GLU A 258 -14.78 -18.58 -3.17
CA GLU A 258 -15.78 -17.55 -3.34
C GLU A 258 -17.11 -18.00 -2.76
N GLN A 259 -17.81 -17.09 -2.10
CA GLN A 259 -19.14 -17.34 -1.56
C GLN A 259 -19.92 -16.05 -1.43
N ASP A 260 -21.25 -16.14 -1.51
CA ASP A 260 -22.12 -15.03 -1.19
C ASP A 260 -22.32 -14.95 0.34
N ASP A 261 -22.46 -13.74 0.86
CA ASP A 261 -22.81 -13.44 2.26
C ASP A 261 -23.93 -12.39 2.26
N GLY A 262 -25.18 -12.87 2.15
CA GLY A 262 -26.34 -12.01 1.92
C GLY A 262 -26.22 -11.26 0.58
N PRO A 263 -26.27 -9.92 0.55
CA PRO A 263 -26.10 -9.14 -0.68
C PRO A 263 -24.62 -9.02 -1.12
N ASP A 264 -23.67 -9.41 -0.27
CA ASP A 264 -22.25 -9.23 -0.52
C ASP A 264 -21.63 -10.49 -1.16
N ARG A 265 -20.47 -10.31 -1.80
CA ARG A 265 -19.60 -11.40 -2.24
C ARG A 265 -18.33 -11.42 -1.38
N LEU A 266 -17.90 -12.60 -0.96
CA LEU A 266 -16.60 -12.83 -0.32
C LEU A 266 -15.69 -13.57 -1.31
N VAL A 267 -14.55 -12.98 -1.65
CA VAL A 267 -13.54 -13.57 -2.55
C VAL A 267 -12.24 -13.73 -1.79
N THR A 268 -11.76 -14.96 -1.67
CA THR A 268 -10.47 -15.27 -1.03
C THR A 268 -9.42 -15.52 -2.10
N VAL A 269 -8.33 -14.77 -2.04
CA VAL A 269 -7.18 -14.88 -2.95
C VAL A 269 -5.96 -15.40 -2.21
N ARG A 270 -5.08 -16.09 -2.94
CA ARG A 270 -3.80 -16.62 -2.43
C ARG A 270 -2.70 -16.42 -3.45
N ALA A 271 -1.47 -16.18 -2.98
CA ALA A 271 -0.26 -16.23 -3.81
C ALA A 271 0.72 -17.28 -3.28
N GLU A 272 1.43 -17.98 -4.17
CA GLU A 272 2.46 -18.95 -3.78
C GLU A 272 3.84 -18.30 -3.59
N THR A 273 4.07 -17.13 -4.20
CA THR A 273 5.26 -16.30 -4.02
C THR A 273 4.87 -14.98 -3.39
N PHE A 274 5.83 -14.14 -3.02
CA PHE A 274 5.54 -12.77 -2.69
C PHE A 274 4.99 -12.06 -3.93
N THR A 275 3.82 -11.45 -3.79
CA THR A 275 3.10 -10.86 -4.92
C THR A 275 2.63 -9.46 -4.52
N PRO A 276 3.28 -8.40 -5.05
CA PRO A 276 2.89 -7.02 -4.74
C PRO A 276 1.65 -6.58 -5.53
N GLY A 277 0.86 -5.69 -4.93
CA GLY A 277 -0.26 -5.03 -5.57
C GLY A 277 -1.26 -6.00 -6.21
N VAL A 278 -1.80 -6.94 -5.44
CA VAL A 278 -2.92 -7.82 -5.80
C VAL A 278 -4.21 -7.02 -5.69
N TRP A 279 -5.07 -7.09 -6.71
CA TRP A 279 -6.39 -6.43 -6.68
C TRP A 279 -7.48 -7.29 -7.32
N LEU A 280 -8.72 -7.03 -6.93
CA LEU A 280 -9.90 -7.55 -7.59
C LEU A 280 -10.42 -6.51 -8.58
N GLU A 281 -10.70 -6.94 -9.81
CA GLU A 281 -11.42 -6.13 -10.79
C GLU A 281 -12.88 -6.02 -10.40
N ALA A 282 -13.31 -4.78 -10.12
CA ALA A 282 -14.68 -4.43 -9.76
C ALA A 282 -15.03 -3.08 -10.40
N ASP A 283 -16.32 -2.73 -10.40
CA ASP A 283 -16.75 -1.39 -10.80
C ASP A 283 -16.15 -0.34 -9.86
N ALA A 284 -15.88 0.87 -10.37
CA ALA A 284 -15.33 1.96 -9.58
C ALA A 284 -16.28 2.43 -8.47
N ASP A 285 -17.58 2.22 -8.66
CA ASP A 285 -18.62 2.52 -7.68
C ASP A 285 -18.84 1.36 -6.67
N GLN A 286 -18.11 0.23 -6.82
CA GLN A 286 -18.22 -0.93 -5.95
C GLN A 286 -17.41 -0.75 -4.66
N ASP A 287 -18.04 -1.00 -3.51
CA ASP A 287 -17.39 -0.92 -2.21
C ASP A 287 -16.67 -2.22 -1.85
N LEU A 288 -15.33 -2.16 -1.87
CA LEU A 288 -14.46 -3.27 -1.45
C LEU A 288 -13.87 -3.02 -0.05
N SER A 289 -13.86 -4.07 0.77
CA SER A 289 -13.27 -4.05 2.12
C SER A 289 -11.75 -3.87 2.13
N ASP A 290 -11.03 -4.41 1.14
CA ASP A 290 -9.61 -4.16 0.87
C ASP A 290 -9.35 -4.34 -0.63
N ASN A 291 -8.29 -3.71 -1.16
CA ASN A 291 -7.86 -3.86 -2.55
C ASN A 291 -6.41 -3.38 -2.71
N TYR A 292 -5.74 -3.74 -3.81
CA TYR A 292 -4.35 -3.31 -4.10
C TYR A 292 -3.38 -3.56 -2.93
N PHE A 293 -3.30 -4.81 -2.47
CA PHE A 293 -2.48 -5.22 -1.33
C PHE A 293 -1.39 -6.20 -1.71
N ASP A 294 -0.34 -6.27 -0.92
CA ASP A 294 0.72 -7.27 -1.08
C ASP A 294 0.35 -8.55 -0.31
N LEU A 295 0.77 -9.70 -0.84
CA LEU A 295 0.65 -11.02 -0.20
C LEU A 295 2.02 -11.64 0.03
N LEU A 296 2.24 -12.20 1.22
CA LEU A 296 3.36 -13.11 1.48
C LEU A 296 3.19 -14.43 0.72
N PRO A 297 4.30 -15.16 0.47
CA PRO A 297 4.21 -16.54 0.00
C PRO A 297 3.32 -17.39 0.91
N GLY A 298 2.25 -17.94 0.34
CA GLY A 298 1.25 -18.77 1.02
C GLY A 298 0.15 -18.01 1.76
N GLU A 299 0.19 -16.67 1.80
CA GLU A 299 -0.84 -15.86 2.47
C GLU A 299 -2.17 -15.92 1.71
N MET A 300 -3.26 -16.02 2.47
CA MET A 300 -4.62 -15.87 1.95
C MET A 300 -5.23 -14.56 2.44
N ARG A 301 -5.99 -13.90 1.59
CA ARG A 301 -6.77 -12.72 1.97
C ARG A 301 -8.17 -12.78 1.41
N THR A 302 -9.16 -12.57 2.27
CA THR A 302 -10.57 -12.49 1.88
C THR A 302 -10.99 -11.03 1.75
N VAL A 303 -11.54 -10.68 0.58
CA VAL A 303 -12.13 -9.38 0.30
C VAL A 303 -13.64 -9.56 0.23
N ARG A 304 -14.35 -8.80 1.07
CA ARG A 304 -15.79 -8.54 0.94
C ARG A 304 -16.03 -7.44 -0.10
N ILE A 305 -16.92 -7.71 -1.04
CA ILE A 305 -17.42 -6.81 -2.07
C ILE A 305 -18.90 -6.56 -1.79
N SER A 306 -19.24 -5.33 -1.41
CA SER A 306 -20.61 -4.96 -1.05
C SER A 306 -21.53 -4.98 -2.26
N GLY A 307 -22.72 -5.58 -2.12
CA GLY A 307 -23.68 -5.72 -3.22
C GLY A 307 -23.18 -6.60 -4.38
N GLY A 308 -22.14 -7.41 -4.15
CA GLY A 308 -21.48 -8.21 -5.19
C GLY A 308 -22.06 -9.61 -5.39
N ALA A 309 -23.10 -10.01 -4.65
CA ALA A 309 -23.64 -11.38 -4.70
C ALA A 309 -23.94 -11.84 -6.13
N GLY A 310 -23.53 -13.08 -6.47
CA GLY A 310 -23.65 -13.64 -7.81
C GLY A 310 -22.72 -13.04 -8.88
N GLY A 311 -21.93 -12.01 -8.54
CA GLY A 311 -20.92 -11.41 -9.41
C GLY A 311 -19.62 -12.22 -9.49
N CYS A 312 -18.84 -11.97 -10.55
CA CYS A 312 -17.49 -12.51 -10.73
C CYS A 312 -16.49 -11.35 -10.65
N PHE A 313 -15.48 -11.49 -9.79
CA PHE A 313 -14.46 -10.46 -9.55
C PHE A 313 -13.07 -11.07 -9.82
N PRO A 314 -12.55 -10.96 -11.05
CA PRO A 314 -11.23 -11.51 -11.38
C PRO A 314 -10.14 -10.92 -10.51
N VAL A 315 -9.23 -11.78 -10.03
CA VAL A 315 -7.99 -11.34 -9.37
C VAL A 315 -6.94 -10.97 -10.41
N ARG A 316 -6.20 -9.90 -10.12
CA ARG A 316 -5.07 -9.41 -10.88
C ARG A 316 -3.89 -9.14 -9.97
N THR A 317 -2.71 -9.06 -10.57
CA THR A 317 -1.45 -8.82 -9.89
C THR A 317 -0.63 -7.80 -10.64
N THR A 318 0.11 -6.97 -9.90
CA THR A 318 0.93 -5.93 -10.51
C THR A 318 2.15 -6.57 -11.17
N GLU A 319 2.38 -6.25 -12.44
CA GLU A 319 3.65 -6.56 -13.09
C GLU A 319 4.70 -5.55 -12.67
N VAL A 320 5.89 -6.03 -12.31
CA VAL A 320 7.02 -5.16 -11.97
C VAL A 320 8.14 -5.50 -12.95
N ASP A 321 8.57 -4.51 -13.71
CA ASP A 321 9.71 -4.67 -14.60
C ASP A 321 10.98 -4.55 -13.75
N PRO A 322 11.97 -5.45 -13.90
CA PRO A 322 13.22 -5.30 -13.18
C PRO A 322 13.89 -3.97 -13.56
N ALA A 323 14.66 -3.40 -12.63
CA ALA A 323 15.53 -2.28 -12.97
C ALA A 323 16.55 -2.80 -14.01
N ASN A 324 16.67 -2.12 -15.14
CA ASN A 324 17.75 -2.41 -16.08
C ASN A 324 19.08 -2.28 -15.32
N GLY A 325 19.87 -3.35 -15.31
CA GLY A 325 21.23 -3.36 -14.76
C GLY A 325 22.17 -2.46 -15.56
#